data_AF-A0A6P7GF24-F1
#
_entry.id   AF-A0A6P7GF24-F1
#
_cell.length_a   1.000
_cell.length_b   1.000
_cell.length_c   1.000
_cell.angle_alpha   90.00
_cell.angle_beta   90.00
_cell.angle_gamma   90.00
#
_symmetry.space_group_name_H-M   'P 1'
#
loop_
_entity.id
_entity.type
_entity.pdbx_description
1 polymer ?
#
loop_
_entity_poly.entity_id
_entity_poly.type
_entity_poly.pdbx_seq_one_letter_code
_entity_poly.pdbx_strand_id
1 'polypeptide(L)'
;MENLKTQQYELWDKKVPMNPGHMKAVLIEYAKFHAVSFAIKQKNPALWKKLTEDNKGDAFEKRYANDKEAEEKFKRFVAGTLSHPYKALKDDPAMTEKLKNYEQTLAPELRSKVKEPEYKLVITHGDCWCNNFLFKYQVTIYFVI
;
A
#
# COMPACT_ATOMS: atom_id res chain seq x y z
N MET A 1 8.82 20.43 6.22
CA MET A 1 8.47 19.69 5.00
C MET A 1 8.49 20.66 3.84
N GLU A 2 9.08 20.27 2.71
CA GLU A 2 9.10 21.08 1.49
C GLU A 2 7.74 21.02 0.76
N ASN A 3 7.31 22.11 0.13
CA ASN A 3 6.08 22.14 -0.66
C ASN A 3 6.33 21.65 -2.10
N LEU A 4 6.10 20.37 -2.34
CA LEU A 4 6.32 19.74 -3.64
C LEU A 4 5.38 20.22 -4.75
N LYS A 5 4.24 20.86 -4.44
CA LYS A 5 3.38 21.46 -5.48
C LYS A 5 4.13 22.52 -6.30
N THR A 6 5.05 23.26 -5.67
CA THR A 6 5.89 24.24 -6.37
C THR A 6 6.81 23.61 -7.42
N GLN A 7 7.06 22.30 -7.30
CA GLN A 7 7.85 21.51 -8.24
C GLN A 7 7.00 20.71 -9.24
N GLN A 8 5.72 21.09 -9.40
CA GLN A 8 4.76 20.48 -10.34
C GLN A 8 4.37 19.03 -9.98
N TYR A 9 4.42 18.70 -8.70
CA TYR A 9 3.84 17.47 -8.19
C TYR A 9 2.36 17.65 -7.88
N GLU A 10 1.54 16.68 -8.26
CA GLU A 10 0.09 16.74 -8.15
C GLU A 10 -0.47 15.50 -7.44
N LEU A 11 -1.57 15.71 -6.70
CA LEU A 11 -2.33 14.61 -6.12
C LEU A 11 -3.17 13.94 -7.20
N TRP A 12 -3.30 12.62 -7.12
CA TRP A 12 -4.26 11.90 -7.94
C TRP A 12 -5.69 12.08 -7.43
N ASP A 13 -6.67 12.18 -8.33
CA ASP A 13 -8.08 12.18 -7.94
C ASP A 13 -8.46 10.80 -7.39
N LYS A 14 -8.75 10.74 -6.08
CA LYS A 14 -9.15 9.52 -5.39
C LYS A 14 -10.45 8.88 -5.89
N LYS A 15 -11.24 9.59 -6.69
CA LYS A 15 -12.46 9.05 -7.32
C LYS A 15 -12.16 8.30 -8.62
N VAL A 16 -10.96 8.45 -9.17
CA VAL A 16 -10.54 7.81 -10.42
C VAL A 16 -9.58 6.67 -10.10
N PRO A 17 -9.81 5.44 -10.62
CA PRO A 17 -8.86 4.35 -10.48
C PRO A 17 -7.48 4.73 -11.07
N MET A 18 -6.41 4.35 -10.38
CA MET A 18 -5.05 4.52 -10.89
C MET A 18 -4.84 3.64 -12.13
N ASN A 19 -4.18 4.19 -13.15
CA ASN A 19 -3.80 3.42 -14.33
C ASN A 19 -2.50 2.60 -14.08
N PRO A 20 -2.11 1.70 -14.98
CA PRO A 20 -0.88 0.92 -14.83
C PRO A 20 0.41 1.74 -14.64
N GLY A 21 0.48 2.94 -15.22
CA GLY A 21 1.60 3.86 -15.04
C GLY A 21 1.71 4.38 -13.60
N HIS A 22 0.59 4.83 -13.01
CA HIS A 22 0.54 5.24 -11.60
C HIS A 22 0.88 4.09 -10.67
N MET A 23 0.27 2.92 -10.89
CA MET A 23 0.54 1.73 -10.08
C MET A 23 2.02 1.33 -10.15
N LYS A 24 2.61 1.31 -11.35
CA LYS A 24 4.03 1.00 -11.55
C LYS A 24 4.93 2.00 -10.82
N ALA A 25 4.63 3.31 -10.90
CA ALA A 25 5.42 4.34 -10.22
C ALA A 25 5.40 4.14 -8.69
N VAL A 26 4.22 3.93 -8.11
CA VAL A 26 4.08 3.67 -6.66
C VAL A 26 4.85 2.41 -6.24
N LEU A 27 4.68 1.30 -6.98
CA LEU A 27 5.36 0.03 -6.68
C LEU A 27 6.89 0.15 -6.77
N ILE A 28 7.42 0.94 -7.71
CA ILE A 28 8.87 1.21 -7.80
C ILE A 28 9.38 1.96 -6.57
N GLU A 29 8.67 2.99 -6.12
CA GLU A 29 9.09 3.76 -4.94
C GLU A 29 8.99 2.94 -3.64
N TYR A 30 7.97 2.10 -3.50
CA TYR A 30 7.92 1.12 -2.40
C TYR A 30 9.03 0.09 -2.46
N ALA A 31 9.37 -0.43 -3.65
CA ALA A 31 10.48 -1.36 -3.80
C ALA A 31 11.82 -0.72 -3.37
N LYS A 32 12.08 0.53 -3.78
CA LYS A 32 13.26 1.29 -3.33
C LYS A 32 13.25 1.49 -1.81
N PHE A 33 12.11 1.93 -1.25
CA PHE A 33 11.99 2.17 0.19
C PHE A 33 12.24 0.89 1.01
N HIS A 34 11.62 -0.23 0.62
CA HIS A 34 11.83 -1.52 1.26
C HIS A 34 13.27 -2.01 1.12
N ALA A 35 13.89 -1.87 -0.06
CA ALA A 35 15.28 -2.28 -0.29
C ALA A 35 16.26 -1.47 0.57
N VAL A 36 16.08 -0.15 0.68
CA VAL A 36 16.91 0.70 1.54
C VAL A 36 16.72 0.33 3.00
N SER A 37 15.47 0.16 3.45
CA SER A 37 15.17 -0.24 4.82
C SER A 37 15.80 -1.60 5.18
N PHE A 38 15.69 -2.58 4.28
CA PHE A 38 16.34 -3.88 4.43
C PHE A 38 17.87 -3.75 4.52
N ALA A 39 18.48 -2.93 3.66
CA ALA A 39 19.91 -2.67 3.69
C ALA A 39 20.35 -1.97 4.99
N ILE A 40 19.56 -1.04 5.52
CA ILE A 40 19.82 -0.38 6.82
C ILE A 40 19.81 -1.41 7.94
N LYS A 41 18.85 -2.34 7.95
CA LYS A 41 18.77 -3.42 8.96
C LYS A 41 20.09 -4.20 9.06
N GLN A 42 20.70 -4.50 7.92
CA GLN A 42 21.92 -5.31 7.83
C GLN A 42 23.20 -4.48 8.05
N LYS A 43 23.28 -3.31 7.43
CA LYS A 43 24.53 -2.53 7.34
C LYS A 43 24.65 -1.45 8.40
N ASN A 44 23.55 -1.02 9.01
CA ASN A 44 23.54 -0.02 10.06
C ASN A 44 22.48 -0.34 11.15
N PRO A 45 22.73 -1.35 12.00
CA PRO A 45 21.79 -1.77 13.04
C PRO A 45 21.45 -0.68 14.06
N ALA A 46 22.37 0.25 14.33
CA ALA A 46 22.14 1.37 15.23
C ALA A 46 21.07 2.34 14.68
N LEU A 47 21.17 2.68 13.39
CA LEU A 47 20.14 3.49 12.72
C LEU A 47 18.81 2.73 12.63
N TRP A 48 18.86 1.42 12.31
CA TRP A 48 17.65 0.59 12.31
C TRP A 48 16.93 0.65 13.66
N LYS A 49 17.65 0.45 14.77
CA LYS A 49 17.08 0.53 16.12
C LYS A 49 16.42 1.89 16.35
N LYS A 50 17.14 2.98 16.08
CA LYS A 50 16.60 4.35 16.22
C LYS A 50 15.33 4.59 15.38
N LEU A 51 15.25 4.04 14.17
CA LEU A 51 14.07 4.21 13.30
C LEU A 51 12.88 3.34 13.71
N THR A 52 13.11 2.28 14.49
CA THR A 52 12.09 1.26 14.79
C THR A 52 11.73 1.15 16.27
N GLU A 53 12.48 1.77 17.18
CA GLU A 53 12.29 1.62 18.63
C GLU A 53 10.94 2.12 19.12
N ASP A 54 10.39 3.17 18.50
CA ASP A 54 9.06 3.71 18.81
C ASP A 54 7.94 3.03 18.01
N ASN A 55 8.27 2.11 17.10
CA ASN A 55 7.28 1.42 16.29
C ASN A 55 6.51 0.41 17.17
N LYS A 56 5.24 0.70 17.45
CA LYS A 56 4.38 -0.08 18.35
C LYS A 56 3.83 -1.39 17.74
N GLY A 57 4.52 -1.94 16.75
CA GLY A 57 4.10 -3.10 15.97
C GLY A 57 3.20 -2.72 14.78
N ASP A 58 2.77 -3.74 14.05
CA ASP A 58 1.93 -3.54 12.87
C ASP A 58 0.52 -3.08 13.31
N ALA A 59 -0.01 -2.03 12.68
CA ALA A 59 -1.33 -1.47 13.00
C ALA A 59 -2.45 -2.52 12.85
N PHE A 60 -2.26 -3.50 11.98
CA PHE A 60 -3.18 -4.60 11.77
C PHE A 60 -3.02 -5.72 12.82
N GLU A 61 -1.87 -5.90 13.48
CA GLU A 61 -1.71 -6.93 14.54
C GLU A 61 -2.75 -6.77 15.65
N LYS A 62 -2.96 -5.52 16.10
CA LYS A 62 -3.99 -5.19 17.10
C LYS A 62 -5.40 -5.37 16.55
N ARG A 63 -5.58 -5.15 15.25
CA ARG A 63 -6.86 -5.29 14.55
C ARG A 63 -7.24 -6.75 14.29
N TYR A 64 -6.26 -7.67 14.33
CA TYR A 64 -6.42 -9.12 14.31
C TYR A 64 -6.34 -9.78 15.69
N ALA A 65 -6.67 -9.04 16.75
CA ALA A 65 -6.88 -9.63 18.07
C ALA A 65 -8.00 -10.69 17.98
N ASN A 66 -7.85 -11.80 18.71
CA ASN A 66 -8.74 -12.96 18.65
C ASN A 66 -10.07 -12.73 19.40
N ASP A 67 -10.70 -11.57 19.24
CA ASP A 67 -12.05 -11.32 19.74
C ASP A 67 -13.04 -11.13 18.58
N LYS A 68 -14.30 -11.52 18.81
CA LYS A 68 -15.35 -11.51 17.78
C LYS A 68 -15.65 -10.11 17.26
N GLU A 69 -15.46 -9.08 18.08
CA GLU A 69 -15.75 -7.69 17.70
C GLU A 69 -14.69 -7.17 16.71
N ALA A 70 -13.42 -7.48 16.94
CA ALA A 70 -12.31 -7.17 16.05
C ALA A 70 -12.48 -7.86 14.69
N GLU A 71 -12.92 -9.12 14.68
CA GLU A 71 -13.19 -9.87 13.44
C GLU A 71 -14.29 -9.22 12.60
N GLU A 72 -15.42 -8.84 13.20
CA GLU A 72 -16.52 -8.19 12.49
C GLU A 72 -16.16 -6.79 11.99
N LYS A 73 -15.42 -6.00 12.80
CA LYS A 73 -14.87 -4.71 12.36
C LYS A 73 -13.93 -4.87 11.17
N PHE A 74 -13.14 -5.95 11.14
CA PHE A 74 -12.24 -6.24 10.05
C PHE A 74 -12.99 -6.65 8.78
N LYS A 75 -13.97 -7.55 8.87
CA LYS A 75 -14.83 -7.92 7.72
C LYS A 75 -15.48 -6.68 7.08
N ARG A 76 -16.02 -5.78 7.90
CA ARG A 76 -16.59 -4.50 7.42
C ARG A 76 -15.56 -3.62 6.73
N PHE A 77 -14.35 -3.54 7.28
CA PHE A 77 -13.24 -2.80 6.66
C PHE A 77 -12.84 -3.38 5.30
N VAL A 78 -12.70 -4.70 5.21
CA VAL A 78 -12.40 -5.40 3.95
C VAL A 78 -13.50 -5.17 2.93
N ALA A 79 -14.77 -5.40 3.29
CA ALA A 79 -15.90 -5.19 2.39
C ALA A 79 -15.98 -3.73 1.89
N GLY A 80 -15.77 -2.76 2.78
CA GLY A 80 -15.70 -1.34 2.41
C GLY A 80 -14.55 -1.03 1.45
N THR A 81 -13.38 -1.61 1.70
CA THR A 81 -12.19 -1.46 0.84
C THR A 81 -12.44 -2.06 -0.54
N LEU A 82 -12.95 -3.30 -0.60
CA LEU A 82 -13.21 -4.04 -1.83
C LEU A 82 -14.33 -3.44 -2.69
N SER A 83 -15.22 -2.62 -2.10
CA SER A 83 -16.24 -1.92 -2.88
C SER A 83 -15.67 -1.02 -3.99
N HIS A 84 -14.43 -0.52 -3.83
CA HIS A 84 -13.76 0.33 -4.82
C HIS A 84 -13.26 -0.47 -6.03
N PRO A 85 -12.45 -1.54 -5.88
CA PRO A 85 -12.04 -2.34 -7.03
C PRO A 85 -13.22 -3.03 -7.72
N TYR A 86 -14.27 -3.45 -7.02
CA TYR A 86 -15.49 -3.96 -7.68
C TYR A 86 -16.15 -2.91 -8.59
N LYS A 87 -16.21 -1.65 -8.17
CA LYS A 87 -16.70 -0.56 -9.05
C LYS A 87 -15.78 -0.31 -10.24
N ALA A 88 -14.47 -0.41 -10.05
CA ALA A 88 -13.48 -0.21 -11.12
C ALA A 88 -13.49 -1.34 -12.16
N LEU A 89 -13.87 -2.56 -11.74
CA LEU A 89 -13.89 -3.76 -12.59
C LEU A 89 -15.29 -4.12 -13.11
N LYS A 90 -16.31 -3.27 -12.93
CA LYS A 90 -17.71 -3.58 -13.28
C LYS A 90 -17.91 -4.05 -14.73
N ASP A 91 -17.05 -3.61 -15.64
CA ASP A 91 -17.09 -3.91 -17.08
C ASP A 91 -16.04 -4.99 -17.48
N ASP A 92 -15.36 -5.62 -16.50
CA ASP A 92 -14.39 -6.69 -16.68
C ASP A 92 -14.78 -7.92 -15.82
N PRO A 93 -15.63 -8.83 -16.36
CA PRO A 93 -16.09 -10.01 -15.64
C PRO A 93 -14.94 -10.96 -15.22
N ALA A 94 -13.90 -11.06 -16.05
CA ALA A 94 -12.78 -11.96 -15.79
C ALA A 94 -11.94 -11.49 -14.59
N MET A 95 -11.67 -10.18 -14.49
CA MET A 95 -10.98 -9.61 -13.34
C MET A 95 -11.86 -9.53 -12.11
N THR A 96 -13.17 -9.32 -12.28
CA THR A 96 -14.14 -9.36 -11.18
C THR A 96 -14.18 -10.73 -10.51
N GLU A 97 -14.18 -11.82 -11.28
CA GLU A 97 -14.15 -13.18 -10.72
C GLU A 97 -12.83 -13.47 -9.99
N LYS A 98 -11.69 -13.00 -10.52
CA LYS A 98 -10.41 -13.08 -9.81
C LYS A 98 -10.43 -12.33 -8.48
N LEU A 99 -11.02 -11.14 -8.44
CA LEU A 99 -11.16 -10.35 -7.21
C LEU A 99 -12.01 -11.10 -6.17
N LYS A 100 -13.11 -11.71 -6.60
CA LYS A 100 -13.99 -12.52 -5.74
C LYS A 100 -13.28 -13.72 -5.15
N ASN A 101 -12.46 -14.42 -5.95
CA ASN A 101 -11.64 -15.53 -5.46
C ASN A 101 -10.58 -15.04 -4.47
N TYR A 102 -9.95 -13.89 -4.71
CA TYR A 102 -8.97 -13.30 -3.81
C TYR A 102 -9.60 -12.82 -2.48
N GLU A 103 -10.81 -12.25 -2.51
CA GLU A 103 -11.54 -11.82 -1.32
C GLU A 103 -11.71 -12.96 -0.29
N GLN A 104 -11.92 -14.19 -0.76
CA GLN A 104 -12.08 -15.36 0.10
C GLN A 104 -10.80 -15.70 0.88
N THR A 105 -9.62 -15.38 0.34
CA THR A 105 -8.33 -15.69 0.98
C THR A 105 -7.70 -14.49 1.69
N LEU A 106 -8.11 -13.27 1.37
CA LEU A 106 -7.53 -12.03 1.88
C LEU A 106 -7.47 -11.97 3.41
N ALA A 107 -8.61 -12.18 4.08
CA ALA A 107 -8.71 -12.11 5.53
C ALA A 107 -7.86 -13.18 6.26
N PRO A 108 -7.98 -14.48 5.94
CA PRO A 108 -7.17 -15.51 6.58
C PRO A 108 -5.69 -15.38 6.27
N GLU A 109 -5.30 -15.02 5.05
CA GLU A 109 -3.89 -14.81 4.70
C GLU A 109 -3.27 -13.63 5.43
N LEU A 110 -3.98 -12.51 5.53
CA LEU A 110 -3.47 -11.33 6.22
C LEU A 110 -3.34 -11.62 7.73
N ARG A 111 -4.30 -12.34 8.32
CA ARG A 111 -4.22 -12.77 9.72
C ARG A 111 -3.04 -13.70 9.99
N SER A 112 -2.76 -14.66 9.10
CA SER A 112 -1.67 -15.61 9.31
C SER A 112 -0.31 -14.96 9.17
N LYS A 113 -0.14 -13.99 8.26
CA LYS A 113 1.19 -13.38 7.98
C LYS A 113 1.55 -12.22 8.89
N VAL A 114 0.57 -11.46 9.39
CA VAL A 114 0.83 -10.19 10.11
C VAL A 114 1.51 -10.39 11.47
N LYS A 115 1.30 -11.54 12.13
CA LYS A 115 1.91 -11.83 13.45
C LYS A 115 3.28 -12.48 13.36
N GLU A 116 3.62 -12.99 12.18
CA GLU A 116 4.76 -13.88 11.97
C GLU A 116 6.06 -13.06 11.84
N PRO A 117 7.02 -13.23 12.79
CA PRO A 117 8.23 -12.41 12.83
C PRO A 117 9.09 -12.49 11.57
N GLU A 118 9.04 -13.59 10.83
CA GLU A 118 9.79 -13.78 9.59
C GLU A 118 9.36 -12.81 8.47
N TYR A 119 8.14 -12.26 8.51
CA TYR A 119 7.69 -11.26 7.55
C TYR A 119 8.03 -9.82 7.97
N LYS A 120 8.59 -9.62 9.18
CA LYS A 120 9.02 -8.30 9.70
C LYS A 120 10.44 -7.94 9.22
N LEU A 121 10.58 -7.86 7.90
CA LEU A 121 11.88 -7.70 7.23
C LEU A 121 12.27 -6.25 6.98
N VAL A 122 11.29 -5.37 6.77
CA VAL A 122 11.47 -3.99 6.33
C VAL A 122 10.55 -3.04 7.08
N ILE A 123 10.89 -1.75 7.07
CA ILE A 123 9.97 -0.67 7.44
C ILE A 123 9.01 -0.46 6.26
N THR A 124 7.72 -0.35 6.56
CA THR A 124 6.65 -0.17 5.58
C THR A 124 6.01 1.22 5.72
N HIS A 125 5.40 1.72 4.65
CA HIS A 125 4.61 2.97 4.71
C HIS A 125 3.23 2.75 5.37
N GLY A 126 2.63 1.57 5.18
CA GLY A 126 1.40 1.15 5.87
C GLY A 126 0.08 1.64 5.25
N ASP A 127 0.09 2.72 4.46
CA ASP A 127 -1.11 3.24 3.79
C ASP A 127 -0.84 3.58 2.32
N CYS A 128 -1.37 2.76 1.39
CA CYS A 128 -1.19 2.92 -0.05
C CYS A 128 -2.33 3.71 -0.73
N TRP A 129 -3.14 4.47 0.02
CA TRP A 129 -4.14 5.32 -0.59
C TRP A 129 -3.49 6.39 -1.48
N CYS A 130 -4.05 6.62 -2.67
CA CYS A 130 -3.51 7.54 -3.68
C CYS A 130 -3.26 8.98 -3.21
N ASN A 131 -3.91 9.45 -2.14
CA ASN A 131 -3.68 10.78 -1.56
C ASN A 131 -2.38 10.89 -0.76
N ASN A 132 -1.72 9.77 -0.48
CA ASN A 132 -0.39 9.73 0.13
C ASN A 132 0.73 9.79 -0.92
N PHE A 133 0.36 9.85 -2.20
CA PHE A 133 1.31 9.95 -3.30
C PHE A 133 1.08 11.23 -4.09
N LEU A 134 2.20 11.82 -4.48
CA LEU A 134 2.26 12.93 -5.40
C LEU A 134 2.95 12.43 -6.67
N PHE A 135 2.37 12.77 -7.82
CA PHE A 135 2.88 12.37 -9.12
C PHE A 135 3.41 13.59 -9.87
N LYS A 136 4.54 13.41 -10.55
CA LYS A 136 5.09 14.39 -11.48
C LYS A 136 5.11 13.79 -12.88
N TYR A 137 4.40 14.42 -13.79
CA TYR A 137 4.25 13.93 -15.16
C TYR A 137 5.34 14.54 -16.05
N GLN A 138 5.99 13.70 -16.85
CA GLN A 138 6.88 14.19 -17.89
C GLN A 138 6.03 14.66 -19.07
N VAL A 139 6.24 15.90 -19.51
CA VAL A 139 5.66 16.40 -20.77
C VAL A 139 6.58 15.94 -21.89
N THR A 140 6.17 14.93 -22.66
CA THR A 140 6.86 14.59 -23.91
C THR A 140 6.39 15.55 -25.00
N ILE A 141 7.19 16.56 -25.32
CA ILE A 141 6.96 17.43 -26.48
C ILE A 141 7.59 16.74 -27.70
N TYR A 142 6.76 16.23 -28.61
CA TYR A 142 7.23 15.85 -29.93
C TYR A 142 7.34 17.12 -30.79
N PHE A 143 8.56 17.52 -31.13
CA PHE A 143 8.77 18.47 -32.23
C PHE A 143 8.62 17.69 -33.54
N VAL A 144 7.53 17.93 -34.27
CA VAL A 144 7.46 17.62 -35.69
C VAL A 144 8.10 18.82 -36.39
N ILE A 145 9.30 18.60 -36.95
CA ILE A 145 9.97 19.53 -37.87
C ILE A 145 9.29 19.47 -39.24
#